data_AF-A0A359LWL1-F1
#
_entry.id   AF-A0A359LWL1-F1
#
_cell.length_a   1.000
_cell.length_b   1.000
_cell.length_c   1.000
_cell.angle_alpha   90.00
_cell.angle_beta   90.00
_cell.angle_gamma   90.00
#
_symmetry.space_group_name_H-M   'P 1'
#
loop_
_entity.id
_entity.type
_entity.pdbx_description
1 polymer ?
#
loop_
_entity_poly.entity_id
_entity_poly.type
_entity_poly.pdbx_seq_one_letter_code
_entity_poly.pdbx_strand_id
1 'polypeptide(L)'
;MDNFRSLAPDENFRANLGEGVWLMDNHKWALLAWEQARAAGQRYALLHADYHWDGIDVLGEVPERLTAFEAAGLPELDALTEEDVLVRFDSFIAAAVRRGFVSEVHFYCTEDEGNDEGLYQPICDRYGTVQFIHRDLESFAAVAPTDPVIFDLCLDLFNRSNDEEYGEDLWNDEEVIGFVDVVAHHIRAAKVVTVSLSFGYSGTPDGTRHLAALVVPRVLALRRV
;
A
#
# COMPACT_ATOMS: atom_id res chain seq x y z
N MET A 1 18.45 -8.73 -1.68
CA MET A 1 17.71 -9.40 -2.77
C MET A 1 18.10 -8.63 -4.01
N ASP A 2 19.16 -9.07 -4.68
CA ASP A 2 19.94 -8.17 -5.54
C ASP A 2 19.64 -8.41 -7.03
N ASN A 3 18.62 -9.22 -7.32
CA ASN A 3 18.23 -9.58 -8.66
C ASN A 3 16.71 -9.46 -8.85
N PHE A 4 16.23 -8.26 -9.16
CA PHE A 4 14.83 -8.01 -9.51
C PHE A 4 14.41 -8.67 -10.83
N ARG A 5 15.38 -9.09 -11.66
CA ARG A 5 15.09 -9.73 -12.97
C ARG A 5 14.42 -11.09 -12.85
N SER A 6 14.52 -11.75 -11.70
CA SER A 6 13.86 -13.04 -11.46
C SER A 6 12.47 -12.92 -10.87
N LEU A 7 11.99 -11.70 -10.58
CA LEU A 7 10.61 -11.50 -10.13
C LEU A 7 9.65 -11.93 -11.24
N ALA A 8 8.54 -12.54 -10.83
CA ALA A 8 7.47 -12.97 -11.72
C ALA A 8 6.14 -12.77 -10.98
N PRO A 9 5.02 -12.71 -11.71
CA PRO A 9 3.70 -12.66 -11.10
C PRO A 9 3.50 -13.86 -10.15
N ASP A 10 3.17 -13.57 -8.91
CA ASP A 10 2.87 -14.52 -7.85
C ASP A 10 2.05 -13.80 -6.78
N GLU A 11 0.73 -13.98 -6.81
CA GLU A 11 -0.20 -13.33 -5.89
C GLU A 11 0.09 -13.59 -4.41
N ASN A 12 0.90 -14.60 -4.08
CA ASN A 12 1.27 -14.95 -2.71
C ASN A 12 2.70 -14.52 -2.33
N PHE A 13 3.45 -13.96 -3.28
CA PHE A 13 4.80 -13.46 -3.04
C PHE A 13 4.78 -12.29 -2.06
N ARG A 14 5.49 -12.48 -0.94
CA ARG A 14 5.79 -11.45 0.06
C ARG A 14 7.14 -11.73 0.71
N ALA A 15 7.96 -10.71 0.85
CA ALA A 15 9.31 -10.80 1.38
C ALA A 15 9.63 -9.62 2.30
N ASN A 16 10.05 -9.91 3.52
CA ASN A 16 10.66 -8.93 4.40
C ASN A 16 12.12 -8.69 3.96
N LEU A 17 12.43 -7.48 3.53
CA LEU A 17 13.76 -7.11 3.03
C LEU A 17 14.69 -6.54 4.13
N GLY A 18 14.20 -6.48 5.38
CA GLY A 18 14.88 -5.85 6.51
C GLY A 18 14.50 -4.37 6.69
N GLU A 19 14.90 -3.78 7.82
CA GLU A 19 14.65 -2.36 8.16
C GLU A 19 13.18 -1.91 8.08
N GLY A 20 12.24 -2.85 8.29
CA GLY A 20 10.80 -2.60 8.18
C GLY A 20 10.30 -2.45 6.74
N VAL A 21 11.08 -2.86 5.73
CA VAL A 21 10.68 -2.84 4.33
C VAL A 21 10.13 -4.20 3.91
N TRP A 22 8.97 -4.20 3.29
CA TRP A 22 8.33 -5.37 2.71
C TRP A 22 8.12 -5.16 1.22
N LEU A 23 8.41 -6.21 0.45
CA LEU A 23 8.11 -6.30 -0.97
C LEU A 23 7.07 -7.40 -1.16
N MET A 24 6.02 -7.12 -1.91
CA MET A 24 4.99 -8.10 -2.26
C MET A 24 4.59 -7.92 -3.71
N ASP A 25 3.99 -8.94 -4.31
CA ASP A 25 3.37 -8.75 -5.62
C ASP A 25 2.00 -8.10 -5.45
N ASN A 26 1.05 -8.87 -4.93
CA ASN A 26 -0.31 -8.44 -4.70
C ASN A 26 -0.43 -7.60 -3.41
N HIS A 27 -1.09 -6.45 -3.50
CA HIS A 27 -1.19 -5.46 -2.42
C HIS A 27 -1.95 -5.95 -1.19
N LYS A 28 -2.78 -7.01 -1.31
CA LYS A 28 -3.54 -7.59 -0.19
C LYS A 28 -2.68 -7.95 1.02
N TRP A 29 -1.39 -8.23 0.80
CA TRP A 29 -0.44 -8.60 1.86
C TRP A 29 0.03 -7.43 2.73
N ALA A 30 -0.22 -6.18 2.34
CA ALA A 30 0.26 -5.01 3.07
C ALA A 30 -0.30 -4.96 4.50
N LEU A 31 -1.59 -5.26 4.69
CA LEU A 31 -2.21 -5.32 6.01
C LEU A 31 -1.47 -6.30 6.95
N LEU A 32 -1.10 -7.48 6.46
CA LEU A 32 -0.36 -8.46 7.26
C LEU A 32 1.02 -7.93 7.65
N ALA A 33 1.75 -7.30 6.72
CA ALA A 33 3.05 -6.69 6.99
C ALA A 33 2.96 -5.58 8.05
N TRP A 34 1.89 -4.79 8.01
CA TRP A 34 1.64 -3.71 8.96
C TRP A 34 1.29 -4.25 10.36
N GLU A 35 0.40 -5.24 10.45
CA GLU A 35 0.01 -5.87 11.72
C GLU A 35 1.20 -6.57 12.39
N GLN A 36 2.14 -7.13 11.63
CA GLN A 36 3.39 -7.69 12.18
C GLN A 36 4.26 -6.65 12.88
N ALA A 37 4.17 -5.37 12.50
CA ALA A 37 4.92 -4.29 13.12
C ALA A 37 4.13 -3.52 14.20
N ARG A 38 2.88 -3.92 14.44
CA ARG A 38 1.98 -3.25 15.37
C ARG A 38 2.51 -3.28 16.79
N ALA A 39 2.61 -2.11 17.40
CA ALA A 39 2.75 -2.00 18.85
C ALA A 39 1.37 -2.03 19.53
N ALA A 40 1.28 -2.65 20.71
CA ALA A 40 0.02 -2.77 21.43
C ALA A 40 -0.63 -1.39 21.68
N GLY A 41 -1.88 -1.22 21.23
CA GLY A 41 -2.63 0.03 21.37
C GLY A 41 -2.18 1.17 20.45
N GLN A 42 -1.18 0.96 19.59
CA GLN A 42 -0.71 1.97 18.64
C GLN A 42 -1.61 2.00 17.41
N ARG A 43 -1.95 3.23 17.01
CA ARG A 43 -2.53 3.55 15.69
C ARG A 43 -1.48 4.25 14.83
N TYR A 44 -1.66 4.20 13.52
CA TYR A 44 -0.70 4.73 12.56
C TYR A 44 -1.36 5.70 11.60
N ALA A 45 -0.59 6.67 11.13
CA ALA A 45 -0.92 7.42 9.93
C ALA A 45 -0.46 6.61 8.72
N LEU A 46 -1.37 6.32 7.80
CA LEU A 46 -1.07 5.66 6.53
C LEU A 46 -0.86 6.71 5.45
N LEU A 47 0.30 6.69 4.80
CA LEU A 47 0.60 7.46 3.60
C LEU A 47 0.64 6.46 2.45
N HIS A 48 -0.40 6.45 1.63
CA HIS A 48 -0.59 5.51 0.54
C HIS A 48 -0.45 6.24 -0.80
N ALA A 49 0.49 5.77 -1.61
CA ALA A 49 0.80 6.29 -2.93
C ALA A 49 0.65 5.15 -3.96
N ASP A 50 -0.30 5.32 -4.87
CA ASP A 50 -0.83 4.22 -5.69
C ASP A 50 -1.51 4.81 -6.93
N TYR A 51 -1.78 4.01 -7.96
CA TYR A 51 -2.79 4.40 -8.91
C TYR A 51 -4.18 4.38 -8.27
N HIS A 52 -4.54 3.30 -7.57
CA HIS A 52 -5.87 2.98 -7.02
C HIS A 52 -6.10 3.52 -5.60
N TRP A 53 -7.35 3.54 -5.15
CA TRP A 53 -7.68 3.94 -3.76
C TRP A 53 -7.59 2.80 -2.73
N ASP A 54 -7.74 1.54 -3.16
CA ASP A 54 -7.73 0.32 -2.33
C ASP A 54 -8.56 0.35 -1.03
N GLY A 55 -9.64 1.13 -1.10
CA GLY A 55 -10.50 1.49 0.04
C GLY A 55 -11.82 0.74 0.11
N ILE A 56 -12.06 -0.29 -0.71
CA ILE A 56 -13.35 -0.98 -0.78
C ILE A 56 -13.66 -1.71 0.53
N ASP A 57 -14.85 -1.48 1.08
CA ASP A 57 -15.28 -2.08 2.34
C ASP A 57 -16.08 -3.39 2.14
N VAL A 58 -15.38 -4.47 1.77
CA VAL A 58 -15.99 -5.80 1.59
C VAL A 58 -16.59 -6.35 2.89
N LEU A 59 -15.96 -6.06 4.03
CA LEU A 59 -16.41 -6.50 5.36
C LEU A 59 -17.75 -5.87 5.78
N GLY A 60 -18.14 -4.74 5.18
CA GLY A 60 -19.46 -4.15 5.35
C GLY A 60 -20.60 -5.04 4.81
N GLU A 61 -20.30 -5.89 3.84
CA GLU A 61 -21.26 -6.78 3.19
C GLU A 61 -21.44 -8.12 3.90
N VAL A 62 -20.51 -8.50 4.79
CA VAL A 62 -20.49 -9.78 5.53
C VAL A 62 -20.37 -9.55 7.06
N PRO A 63 -21.33 -8.86 7.69
CA PRO A 63 -21.25 -8.43 9.08
C PRO A 63 -21.08 -9.58 10.09
N GLU A 64 -21.52 -10.79 9.74
CA GLU A 64 -21.35 -11.99 10.57
C GLU A 64 -19.88 -12.44 10.70
N ARG A 65 -18.99 -12.07 9.76
CA ARG A 65 -17.55 -12.37 9.83
C ARG A 65 -16.75 -11.27 10.54
N LEU A 66 -17.35 -10.09 10.74
CA LEU A 66 -16.64 -8.90 11.24
C LEU A 66 -15.99 -9.10 12.61
N THR A 67 -16.71 -9.64 13.60
CA THR A 67 -16.16 -9.82 14.95
C THR A 67 -14.99 -10.80 14.97
N ALA A 68 -15.07 -11.89 14.20
CA ALA A 68 -13.98 -12.84 14.08
C ALA A 68 -12.77 -12.20 13.36
N PHE A 69 -13.02 -11.42 12.31
CA PHE A 69 -11.99 -10.68 11.60
C PHE A 69 -11.28 -9.66 12.49
N GLU A 70 -12.02 -8.85 13.27
CA GLU A 70 -11.45 -7.85 14.17
C GLU A 70 -10.62 -8.48 15.30
N ALA A 71 -10.99 -9.68 15.75
CA ALA A 71 -10.29 -10.42 16.80
C ALA A 71 -9.15 -11.31 16.28
N ALA A 72 -9.00 -11.48 14.96
CA ALA A 72 -8.03 -12.38 14.37
C ALA A 72 -6.59 -11.99 14.75
N GLY A 73 -5.80 -12.98 15.16
CA GLY A 73 -4.36 -12.85 15.34
C GLY A 73 -3.64 -12.92 14.00
N LEU A 74 -2.30 -12.84 14.03
CA LEU A 74 -1.49 -12.89 12.81
C LEU A 74 -1.68 -14.18 11.99
N PRO A 75 -1.72 -15.40 12.59
CA PRO A 75 -1.93 -16.62 11.82
C PRO A 75 -3.31 -16.67 11.15
N GLU A 76 -4.36 -16.22 11.84
CA GLU A 76 -5.70 -16.16 11.26
C GLU A 76 -5.78 -15.11 10.16
N LEU A 77 -5.14 -13.95 10.35
CA LEU A 77 -5.11 -12.89 9.34
C LEU A 77 -4.36 -13.32 8.08
N ASP A 78 -3.23 -14.03 8.21
CA ASP A 78 -2.48 -14.60 7.08
C ASP A 78 -3.38 -15.52 6.24
N ALA A 79 -4.11 -16.43 6.89
CA ALA A 79 -5.07 -17.31 6.21
C ALA A 79 -6.23 -16.54 5.55
N LEU A 80 -6.78 -15.53 6.23
CA LEU A 80 -7.87 -14.70 5.71
C LEU A 80 -7.44 -13.84 4.52
N THR A 81 -6.18 -13.40 4.47
CA THR A 81 -5.59 -12.69 3.33
C THR A 81 -5.30 -13.65 2.17
N GLU A 82 -4.86 -14.87 2.44
CA GLU A 82 -4.66 -15.90 1.41
C GLU A 82 -5.99 -16.29 0.73
N GLU A 83 -7.09 -16.35 1.49
CA GLU A 83 -8.44 -16.61 0.95
C GLU A 83 -8.89 -15.58 -0.10
N ASP A 84 -8.34 -14.36 -0.08
CA ASP A 84 -8.66 -13.27 -1.01
C ASP A 84 -10.16 -12.91 -1.09
N VAL A 85 -10.85 -13.05 0.05
CA VAL A 85 -12.28 -12.71 0.18
C VAL A 85 -12.48 -11.46 1.03
N LEU A 86 -11.91 -11.43 2.24
CA LEU A 86 -12.12 -10.32 3.18
C LEU A 86 -11.03 -9.25 3.13
N VAL A 87 -9.83 -9.66 2.71
CA VAL A 87 -8.67 -8.79 2.52
C VAL A 87 -8.19 -9.06 1.11
N ARG A 88 -8.56 -8.16 0.20
CA ARG A 88 -8.22 -8.20 -1.22
C ARG A 88 -7.26 -7.05 -1.53
N PHE A 89 -6.71 -7.06 -2.74
CA PHE A 89 -5.86 -5.96 -3.22
C PHE A 89 -6.60 -4.62 -3.18
N ASP A 90 -7.91 -4.61 -3.43
CA ASP A 90 -8.73 -3.38 -3.45
C ASP A 90 -9.38 -3.02 -2.09
N SER A 91 -9.13 -3.77 -1.02
CA SER A 91 -9.87 -3.64 0.26
C SER A 91 -9.04 -3.65 1.53
N PHE A 92 -7.72 -3.86 1.44
CA PHE A 92 -6.87 -4.03 2.62
C PHE A 92 -6.80 -2.77 3.51
N ILE A 93 -6.99 -1.57 2.94
CA ILE A 93 -7.01 -0.32 3.73
C ILE A 93 -8.27 -0.25 4.58
N ALA A 94 -9.44 -0.55 4.02
CA ALA A 94 -10.69 -0.61 4.78
C ALA A 94 -10.63 -1.68 5.89
N ALA A 95 -10.00 -2.82 5.59
CA ALA A 95 -9.74 -3.87 6.57
C ALA A 95 -8.82 -3.38 7.72
N ALA A 96 -7.79 -2.57 7.43
CA ALA A 96 -6.94 -1.94 8.44
C ALA A 96 -7.72 -0.95 9.33
N VAL A 97 -8.60 -0.14 8.73
CA VAL A 97 -9.48 0.80 9.47
C VAL A 97 -10.38 0.06 10.44
N ARG A 98 -11.02 -1.04 10.00
CA ARG A 98 -11.88 -1.87 10.86
C ARG A 98 -11.16 -2.49 12.04
N ARG A 99 -9.89 -2.82 11.87
CA ARG A 99 -9.04 -3.33 12.95
C ARG A 99 -8.53 -2.23 13.90
N GLY A 100 -8.99 -0.99 13.73
CA GLY A 100 -8.57 0.17 14.52
C GLY A 100 -7.07 0.43 14.38
N PHE A 101 -6.49 0.06 13.24
CA PHE A 101 -5.05 0.14 13.01
C PHE A 101 -4.62 1.54 12.56
N VAL A 102 -5.45 2.17 11.75
CA VAL A 102 -5.15 3.47 11.14
C VAL A 102 -5.89 4.58 11.89
N SER A 103 -5.24 5.72 12.13
CA SER A 103 -5.84 6.95 12.67
C SER A 103 -6.14 7.97 11.59
N GLU A 104 -5.25 8.08 10.61
CA GLU A 104 -5.45 8.90 9.43
C GLU A 104 -4.90 8.21 8.18
N VAL A 105 -5.56 8.41 7.04
CA VAL A 105 -5.09 7.97 5.72
C VAL A 105 -4.84 9.18 4.84
N HIS A 106 -3.67 9.25 4.24
CA HIS A 106 -3.28 10.25 3.26
C HIS A 106 -3.12 9.54 1.93
N PHE A 107 -4.02 9.83 1.00
CA PHE A 107 -4.04 9.26 -0.33
C PHE A 107 -3.32 10.19 -1.32
N TYR A 108 -2.34 9.65 -2.04
CA TYR A 108 -1.84 10.19 -3.29
C TYR A 108 -2.12 9.17 -4.40
N CYS A 109 -3.34 9.24 -4.94
CA CYS A 109 -3.82 8.32 -5.96
C CYS A 109 -4.12 9.05 -7.27
N THR A 110 -3.90 8.38 -8.39
CA THR A 110 -4.07 8.97 -9.73
C THR A 110 -5.26 8.43 -10.52
N GLU A 111 -5.98 7.45 -9.98
CA GLU A 111 -7.22 6.92 -10.54
C GLU A 111 -8.27 8.03 -10.79
N ASP A 112 -8.78 8.09 -12.02
CA ASP A 112 -9.80 9.06 -12.48
C ASP A 112 -10.93 8.36 -13.25
N GLU A 113 -11.32 7.16 -12.82
CA GLU A 113 -12.31 6.32 -13.51
C GLU A 113 -13.75 6.50 -13.00
N GLY A 114 -14.00 7.56 -12.22
CA GLY A 114 -15.32 7.86 -11.66
C GLY A 114 -15.74 6.95 -10.50
N ASN A 115 -14.79 6.21 -9.92
CA ASN A 115 -14.96 5.46 -8.68
C ASN A 115 -15.04 6.40 -7.47
N ASP A 116 -15.60 5.90 -6.36
CA ASP A 116 -15.64 6.65 -5.11
C ASP A 116 -14.21 6.87 -4.59
N GLU A 117 -13.86 8.12 -4.29
CA GLU A 117 -12.50 8.47 -3.87
C GLU A 117 -12.22 8.06 -2.42
N GLY A 118 -11.12 7.35 -2.22
CA GLY A 118 -10.63 6.94 -0.90
C GLY A 118 -11.54 5.91 -0.22
N LEU A 119 -11.81 6.12 1.06
CA LEU A 119 -12.59 5.22 1.90
C LEU A 119 -14.05 5.66 2.00
N TYR A 120 -14.94 4.68 2.14
CA TYR A 120 -16.34 4.93 2.46
C TYR A 120 -16.49 5.68 3.79
N GLN A 121 -16.95 6.94 3.75
CA GLN A 121 -16.92 7.83 4.93
C GLN A 121 -17.55 7.25 6.21
N PRO A 122 -18.66 6.47 6.17
CA PRO A 122 -19.21 5.84 7.37
C PRO A 122 -18.29 4.84 8.09
N ILE A 123 -17.33 4.19 7.41
CA ILE A 123 -16.32 3.39 8.13
C ILE A 123 -15.30 4.28 8.84
N CYS A 124 -14.91 5.39 8.20
CA CYS A 124 -14.03 6.39 8.81
C CYS A 124 -14.64 6.94 10.10
N ASP A 125 -15.90 7.35 10.06
CA ASP A 125 -16.63 7.87 11.21
C ASP A 125 -16.76 6.83 12.33
N ARG A 126 -17.10 5.58 11.98
CA ARG A 126 -17.31 4.50 12.95
C ARG A 126 -16.04 4.13 13.71
N TYR A 127 -14.89 4.11 13.04
CA TYR A 127 -13.61 3.70 13.62
C TYR A 127 -12.72 4.90 13.99
N GLY A 128 -13.26 6.13 13.89
CA GLY A 128 -12.56 7.36 14.23
C GLY A 128 -11.27 7.53 13.42
N THR A 129 -11.35 7.28 12.11
CA THR A 129 -10.27 7.47 11.14
C THR A 129 -10.58 8.72 10.31
N VAL A 130 -9.57 9.53 10.04
CA VAL A 130 -9.68 10.69 9.14
C VAL A 130 -9.01 10.34 7.81
N GLN A 131 -9.49 10.87 6.69
CA GLN A 131 -8.83 10.69 5.41
C GLN A 131 -8.58 12.03 4.71
N PHE A 132 -7.50 12.09 3.95
CA PHE A 132 -7.05 13.24 3.19
C PHE A 132 -6.70 12.80 1.77
N ILE A 133 -7.16 13.57 0.78
CA ILE A 133 -6.86 13.33 -0.63
C ILE A 133 -5.90 14.42 -1.10
N HIS A 134 -4.72 14.01 -1.57
CA HIS A 134 -3.67 14.87 -2.09
C HIS A 134 -3.62 14.73 -3.61
N ARG A 135 -3.96 15.80 -4.33
CA ARG A 135 -4.03 15.79 -5.80
C ARG A 135 -2.70 16.05 -6.48
N ASP A 136 -1.69 16.38 -5.69
CA ASP A 136 -0.36 16.72 -6.16
C ASP A 136 0.69 16.23 -5.17
N LEU A 137 1.88 15.98 -5.69
CA LEU A 137 2.98 15.43 -4.90
C LEU A 137 3.48 16.41 -3.83
N GLU A 138 3.35 17.72 -4.04
CA GLU A 138 3.80 18.72 -3.07
C GLU A 138 2.93 18.68 -1.81
N SER A 139 1.61 18.61 -1.95
CA SER A 139 0.69 18.46 -0.82
C SER A 139 0.88 17.14 -0.08
N PHE A 140 1.06 16.02 -0.80
CA PHE A 140 1.35 14.73 -0.19
C PHE A 140 2.68 14.73 0.59
N ALA A 141 3.74 15.29 0.01
CA ALA A 141 5.05 15.37 0.64
C ALA A 141 5.13 16.38 1.79
N ALA A 142 4.17 17.31 1.89
CA ALA A 142 4.09 18.25 3.00
C ALA A 142 3.38 17.69 4.24
N VAL A 143 2.87 16.46 4.16
CA VAL A 143 2.14 15.79 5.25
C VAL A 143 3.03 15.68 6.49
N ALA A 144 2.49 16.05 7.66
CA ALA A 144 3.22 15.97 8.92
C ALA A 144 2.37 15.22 9.96
N PRO A 145 2.33 13.89 9.88
CA PRO A 145 1.48 13.07 10.74
C PRO A 145 1.86 13.21 12.20
N THR A 146 0.86 13.15 13.07
CA THR A 146 1.10 13.16 14.53
C THR A 146 1.38 11.77 15.08
N ASP A 147 0.83 10.74 14.43
CA ASP A 147 1.05 9.34 14.75
C ASP A 147 2.25 8.75 13.99
N PRO A 148 2.80 7.60 14.44
CA PRO A 148 3.81 6.87 13.69
C PRO A 148 3.33 6.55 12.27
N VAL A 149 4.23 6.69 11.31
CA VAL A 149 3.92 6.60 9.88
C VAL A 149 4.00 5.16 9.39
N ILE A 150 3.11 4.78 8.49
CA ILE A 150 3.28 3.69 7.55
C ILE A 150 3.31 4.31 6.17
N PHE A 151 4.31 3.92 5.39
CA PHE A 151 4.43 4.38 4.02
C PHE A 151 4.16 3.20 3.10
N ASP A 152 3.18 3.34 2.23
CA ASP A 152 2.71 2.30 1.34
C ASP A 152 2.80 2.81 -0.09
N LEU A 153 3.47 2.04 -0.95
CA LEU A 153 3.75 2.42 -2.33
C LEU A 153 3.44 1.26 -3.28
N CYS A 154 2.50 1.46 -4.18
CA CYS A 154 2.34 0.57 -5.32
C CYS A 154 3.14 1.06 -6.52
N LEU A 155 3.74 0.13 -7.25
CA LEU A 155 4.49 0.47 -8.45
C LEU A 155 3.58 0.84 -9.63
N ASP A 156 2.29 0.53 -9.56
CA ASP A 156 1.33 0.85 -10.62
C ASP A 156 1.07 2.36 -10.75
N LEU A 157 1.31 3.14 -9.68
CA LEU A 157 1.36 4.60 -9.69
C LEU A 157 2.23 5.13 -10.85
N PHE A 158 3.28 4.39 -11.18
CA PHE A 158 4.22 4.77 -12.23
C PHE A 158 3.84 4.27 -13.63
N ASN A 159 2.70 3.61 -13.80
CA ASN A 159 2.13 3.26 -15.09
C ASN A 159 0.93 4.17 -15.38
N ARG A 160 1.01 4.99 -16.43
CA ARG A 160 -0.11 5.87 -16.84
C ARG A 160 -1.19 5.13 -17.62
N SER A 161 -0.92 3.89 -18.03
CA SER A 161 -1.88 3.09 -18.77
C SER A 161 -2.87 2.43 -17.81
N ASN A 162 -4.16 2.51 -18.16
CA ASN A 162 -5.23 1.80 -17.47
C ASN A 162 -5.64 0.50 -18.17
N ASP A 163 -4.83 0.00 -19.11
CA ASP A 163 -5.09 -1.27 -19.79
C ASP A 163 -4.41 -2.40 -18.99
N GLU A 164 -5.21 -3.07 -18.15
CA GLU A 164 -4.85 -4.08 -17.13
C GLU A 164 -4.10 -5.31 -17.67
N GLU A 165 -3.94 -5.46 -18.99
CA GLU A 165 -3.38 -6.68 -19.57
C GLU A 165 -2.09 -6.45 -20.37
N TYR A 166 -1.91 -5.32 -21.07
CA TYR A 166 -0.74 -5.09 -21.94
C TYR A 166 -0.30 -3.62 -22.13
N GLY A 167 -0.88 -2.68 -21.39
CA GLY A 167 -0.56 -1.26 -21.51
C GLY A 167 0.69 -0.87 -20.72
N GLU A 168 1.72 -0.38 -21.40
CA GLU A 168 2.89 0.21 -20.76
C GLU A 168 3.05 1.67 -21.18
N ASP A 169 2.79 2.58 -20.25
CA ASP A 169 3.14 3.99 -20.36
C ASP A 169 3.80 4.43 -19.04
N LEU A 170 5.00 3.91 -18.81
CA LEU A 170 5.72 4.17 -17.57
C LEU A 170 6.17 5.62 -17.48
N TRP A 171 6.17 6.12 -16.25
CA TRP A 171 6.99 7.28 -15.88
C TRP A 171 8.44 6.99 -16.25
N ASN A 172 9.15 8.01 -16.71
CA ASN A 172 10.56 7.84 -16.99
C ASN A 172 11.36 7.70 -15.67
N ASP A 173 12.56 7.14 -15.74
CA ASP A 173 13.39 6.87 -14.56
C ASP A 173 13.61 8.11 -13.68
N GLU A 174 13.76 9.31 -14.28
CA GLU A 174 13.96 10.56 -13.53
C GLU A 174 12.70 10.97 -12.77
N GLU A 175 11.52 10.77 -13.34
CA GLU A 175 10.23 11.02 -12.68
C GLU A 175 10.02 10.08 -11.49
N VAL A 176 10.24 8.77 -11.68
CA VAL A 176 10.12 7.75 -10.62
C VAL A 176 11.09 8.04 -9.48
N ILE A 177 12.35 8.32 -9.82
CA ILE A 177 13.38 8.69 -8.85
C ILE A 177 13.01 9.98 -8.12
N GLY A 178 12.55 10.99 -8.85
CA GLY A 178 12.14 12.28 -8.32
C GLY A 178 11.02 12.14 -7.30
N PHE A 179 10.02 11.29 -7.58
CA PHE A 179 8.96 10.97 -6.63
C PHE A 179 9.55 10.43 -5.33
N VAL A 180 10.36 9.36 -5.40
CA VAL A 180 10.94 8.70 -4.21
C VAL A 180 11.79 9.67 -3.39
N ASP A 181 12.51 10.59 -4.04
CA ASP A 181 13.31 11.61 -3.36
C ASP A 181 12.48 12.64 -2.61
N VAL A 182 11.37 13.08 -3.21
CA VAL A 182 10.47 14.05 -2.59
C VAL A 182 9.84 13.46 -1.31
N VAL A 183 9.40 12.21 -1.36
CA VAL A 183 8.81 11.50 -0.20
C VAL A 183 9.84 10.81 0.69
N ALA A 184 11.15 10.98 0.43
CA ALA A 184 12.21 10.25 1.13
C ALA A 184 12.19 10.43 2.65
N HIS A 185 11.72 11.58 3.13
CA HIS A 185 11.61 11.85 4.56
C HIS A 185 10.50 11.03 5.23
N HIS A 186 9.37 10.77 4.56
CA HIS A 186 8.35 9.83 5.03
C HIS A 186 8.90 8.40 5.07
N ILE A 187 9.58 7.96 4.00
CA ILE A 187 10.20 6.62 3.93
C ILE A 187 11.17 6.41 5.10
N ARG A 188 12.01 7.40 5.43
CA ARG A 188 12.92 7.35 6.58
C ARG A 188 12.18 7.28 7.92
N ALA A 189 11.13 8.08 8.09
CA ALA A 189 10.38 8.16 9.34
C ALA A 189 9.44 6.97 9.58
N ALA A 190 9.05 6.25 8.53
CA ALA A 190 8.04 5.20 8.60
C ALA A 190 8.42 4.06 9.57
N LYS A 191 7.43 3.50 10.26
CA LYS A 191 7.59 2.28 11.04
C LYS A 191 7.71 1.06 10.12
N VAL A 192 6.92 1.05 9.05
CA VAL A 192 6.90 0.04 8.00
C VAL A 192 6.81 0.74 6.65
N VAL A 193 7.54 0.20 5.68
CA VAL A 193 7.39 0.55 4.27
C VAL A 193 6.93 -0.69 3.52
N THR A 194 5.80 -0.61 2.84
CA THR A 194 5.30 -1.65 1.94
C THR A 194 5.47 -1.19 0.50
N VAL A 195 5.98 -2.08 -0.36
CA VAL A 195 6.08 -1.88 -1.80
C VAL A 195 5.37 -3.05 -2.49
N SER A 196 4.29 -2.78 -3.21
CA SER A 196 3.60 -3.76 -4.06
C SER A 196 4.10 -3.65 -5.50
N LEU A 197 4.42 -4.80 -6.11
CA LEU A 197 4.85 -4.88 -7.50
C LEU A 197 3.66 -4.77 -8.44
N SER A 198 2.50 -5.30 -8.04
CA SER A 198 1.26 -5.32 -8.81
C SER A 198 1.48 -5.72 -10.27
N PHE A 199 2.09 -6.89 -10.50
CA PHE A 199 2.22 -7.43 -11.86
C PHE A 199 0.86 -7.48 -12.55
N GLY A 200 0.79 -6.97 -13.77
CA GLY A 200 -0.47 -6.78 -14.53
C GLY A 200 -0.93 -5.32 -14.51
N TYR A 201 -0.71 -4.59 -13.42
CA TYR A 201 -1.08 -3.17 -13.28
C TYR A 201 0.11 -2.23 -13.49
N SER A 202 1.30 -2.61 -13.01
CA SER A 202 2.54 -1.82 -13.14
C SER A 202 3.22 -1.91 -14.51
N GLY A 203 2.44 -2.15 -15.58
CA GLY A 203 2.92 -2.33 -16.95
C GLY A 203 3.29 -3.76 -17.30
N THR A 204 4.16 -3.93 -18.31
CA THR A 204 4.62 -5.28 -18.70
C THR A 204 5.44 -5.93 -17.59
N PRO A 205 5.61 -7.27 -17.56
CA PRO A 205 6.48 -7.91 -16.58
C PRO A 205 7.92 -7.38 -16.56
N ASP A 206 8.45 -6.92 -17.69
CA ASP A 206 9.78 -6.29 -17.74
C ASP A 206 9.75 -4.86 -17.19
N GLY A 207 8.67 -4.11 -17.45
CA GLY A 207 8.40 -2.81 -16.85
C GLY A 207 8.30 -2.88 -15.32
N THR A 208 7.53 -3.82 -14.78
CA THR A 208 7.42 -4.04 -13.33
C THR A 208 8.78 -4.37 -12.70
N ARG A 209 9.59 -5.23 -13.34
CA ARG A 209 10.95 -5.55 -12.87
C ARG A 209 11.87 -4.34 -12.90
N HIS A 210 11.73 -3.49 -13.93
CA HIS A 210 12.48 -2.25 -14.07
C HIS A 210 12.13 -1.26 -12.96
N LEU A 211 10.84 -1.00 -12.73
CA LEU A 211 10.37 -0.17 -11.62
C LEU A 211 10.87 -0.69 -10.26
N ALA A 212 10.77 -2.00 -10.02
CA ALA A 212 11.27 -2.62 -8.79
C ALA A 212 12.79 -2.41 -8.61
N ALA A 213 13.56 -2.54 -9.70
CA ALA A 213 15.00 -2.32 -9.69
C ALA A 213 15.40 -0.85 -9.45
N LEU A 214 14.54 0.11 -9.81
CA LEU A 214 14.74 1.53 -9.52
C LEU A 214 14.35 1.89 -8.09
N VAL A 215 13.16 1.48 -7.66
CA VAL A 215 12.53 1.94 -6.41
C VAL A 215 13.09 1.21 -5.19
N VAL A 216 13.09 -0.14 -5.20
CA VAL A 216 13.35 -0.92 -3.98
C VAL A 216 14.77 -0.70 -3.42
N PRO A 217 15.86 -0.67 -4.23
CA PRO A 217 17.19 -0.35 -3.71
C PRO A 217 17.27 1.04 -3.09
N ARG A 218 16.55 2.02 -3.64
CA ARG A 218 16.54 3.39 -3.13
C ARG A 218 15.79 3.47 -1.80
N VAL A 219 14.62 2.84 -1.70
CA VAL A 219 13.88 2.69 -0.43
C VAL A 219 14.77 2.04 0.63
N LEU A 220 15.43 0.92 0.33
CA LEU A 220 16.34 0.26 1.27
C LEU A 220 17.53 1.14 1.68
N ALA A 221 18.09 1.92 0.76
CA ALA A 221 19.16 2.85 1.08
C ALA A 221 18.70 3.96 2.02
N LEU A 222 17.51 4.51 1.81
CA LEU A 222 16.91 5.51 2.69
C LEU A 222 16.68 4.98 4.11
N ARG A 223 16.30 3.70 4.25
CA ARG A 223 16.00 3.06 5.53
C ARG A 223 17.22 2.71 6.39
N ARG A 224 18.42 2.72 5.81
CA ARG A 224 19.68 2.38 6.52
C ARG A 224 20.37 3.59 7.16
N VAL A 225 19.83 4.79 6.95
CA VAL A 225 20.37 6.07 7.44
C VAL A 225 19.69 6.46 8.74
#